data_AF-A0A9N9G042-F1
#
_entry.id   AF-A0A9N9G042-F1
#
_cell.length_a   1.000
_cell.length_b   1.000
_cell.length_c   1.000
_cell.angle_alpha   90.00
_cell.angle_beta   90.00
_cell.angle_gamma   90.00
#
_symmetry.space_group_name_H-M   'P 1'
#
loop_
_entity.id
_entity.type
_entity.pdbx_description
1 polymer ?
#
loop_
_entity_poly.entity_id
_entity_poly.type
_entity_poly.pdbx_seq_one_letter_code
_entity_poly.pdbx_strand_id
1 'polypeptide(L)'
;RGTKIGKIAAKEIERGAVALDDRLAMTNRSLNLVINLNVPEEVILQRIMDRWVHVPSGRVYNLSYNPPKINGIDDITGEKLTKRSDDNPIRLQKHRALTEPLLEYYTKRNILITFYGRTSDEIYPQIERELIKRFGAGNLG
;
A
#
# COMPACT_ATOMS: atom_id res chain seq x y z
N ARG A 1 5.88 21.73 11.51
CA ARG A 1 7.27 22.24 11.67
C ARG A 1 8.21 21.04 11.60
N GLY A 2 8.92 20.85 10.48
CA GLY A 2 9.72 19.64 10.24
C GLY A 2 11.10 19.71 10.89
N THR A 3 11.42 18.74 11.74
CA THR A 3 12.75 18.58 12.36
C THR A 3 13.81 18.29 11.29
N LYS A 4 15.08 18.62 11.56
CA LYS A 4 16.22 18.36 10.64
C LYS A 4 16.29 16.89 10.23
N ILE A 5 15.97 15.98 11.15
CA ILE A 5 15.92 14.53 10.92
C ILE A 5 14.80 14.15 9.94
N GLY A 6 13.59 14.73 10.08
CA GLY A 6 12.48 14.47 9.18
C GLY A 6 12.78 14.89 7.73
N LYS A 7 13.48 16.01 7.53
CA LYS A 7 13.91 16.46 6.19
C LYS A 7 14.94 15.53 5.55
N ILE A 8 15.86 14.97 6.34
CA ILE A 8 16.87 14.02 5.84
C ILE A 8 16.19 12.72 5.40
N ALA A 9 15.29 12.17 6.22
CA ALA A 9 14.56 10.96 5.87
C ALA A 9 13.71 11.14 4.60
N ALA A 10 13.01 12.28 4.48
CA ALA A 10 12.23 12.59 3.27
C ALA A 10 13.10 12.63 2.00
N LYS A 11 14.27 13.27 2.08
CA LYS A 11 15.22 13.36 0.96
C LYS A 11 15.76 11.99 0.56
N GLU A 12 15.98 11.09 1.50
CA GLU A 12 16.47 9.74 1.20
C GLU A 12 15.42 8.89 0.47
N ILE A 13 14.15 9.07 0.83
CA ILE A 13 13.04 8.39 0.15
C ILE A 13 12.86 8.93 -1.27
N GLU A 14 12.91 10.25 -1.44
CA GLU A 14 12.87 10.89 -2.76
C GLU A 14 14.03 10.38 -3.64
N ARG A 15 15.25 10.25 -3.09
CA ARG A 15 16.38 9.64 -3.80
C ARG A 15 16.09 8.21 -4.25
N GLY A 16 15.40 7.42 -3.43
CA GLY A 16 14.96 6.08 -3.82
C GLY A 16 14.03 6.09 -5.03
N ALA A 17 13.08 7.03 -5.08
CA ALA A 17 12.19 7.19 -6.23
C ALA A 17 12.96 7.59 -7.50
N VAL A 18 13.86 8.58 -7.39
CA VAL A 18 14.73 9.00 -8.50
C VAL A 18 15.59 7.84 -9.01
N ALA A 19 16.23 7.10 -8.11
CA ALA A 19 17.08 5.97 -8.49
C ALA A 19 16.30 4.85 -9.21
N LEU A 20 15.02 4.64 -8.88
CA LEU A 20 14.16 3.71 -9.60
C LEU A 20 13.91 4.20 -11.03
N ASP A 21 13.59 5.47 -11.20
CA ASP A 21 13.35 6.06 -12.51
C ASP A 21 14.58 6.04 -13.41
N ASP A 22 15.75 6.38 -12.87
CA ASP A 22 17.02 6.31 -13.59
C ASP A 22 17.30 4.87 -14.07
N ARG A 23 17.09 3.88 -13.20
CA ARG A 23 17.25 2.45 -13.56
C ARG A 23 16.28 2.00 -14.65
N LEU A 24 15.04 2.46 -14.63
CA LEU A 24 14.07 2.15 -15.68
C LEU A 24 14.50 2.78 -17.01
N ALA A 25 14.97 4.03 -16.97
CA ALA A 25 15.46 4.74 -18.15
C ALA A 25 16.66 4.05 -18.81
N MET A 26 17.56 3.44 -18.02
CA MET A 26 18.67 2.62 -18.55
C MET A 26 18.20 1.42 -19.40
N THR A 27 16.97 0.95 -19.17
CA THR A 27 16.34 -0.13 -19.94
C THR A 27 15.29 0.38 -20.94
N ASN A 28 15.30 1.68 -21.24
CA ASN A 28 14.33 2.36 -22.09
C ASN A 28 12.87 2.16 -21.63
N ARG A 29 12.66 2.12 -20.31
CA ARG A 29 11.34 2.01 -19.65
C ARG A 29 11.09 3.24 -18.80
N SER A 30 9.82 3.49 -18.52
CA SER A 30 9.39 4.55 -17.61
C SER A 30 8.18 4.12 -16.80
N LEU A 31 8.00 4.73 -15.63
CA LEU A 31 6.74 4.61 -14.88
C LEU A 31 5.67 5.42 -15.59
N ASN A 32 4.59 4.74 -15.97
CA ASN A 32 3.46 5.32 -16.67
C ASN A 32 2.32 5.72 -15.72
N LEU A 33 2.23 5.10 -14.54
CA LEU A 33 1.19 5.31 -13.54
C LEU A 33 1.70 4.90 -12.16
N VAL A 34 1.40 5.73 -11.16
CA VAL A 34 1.56 5.42 -9.73
C VAL A 34 0.19 5.51 -9.07
N ILE A 35 -0.20 4.46 -8.36
CA ILE A 35 -1.49 4.35 -7.69
C ILE A 35 -1.29 4.57 -6.20
N ASN A 36 -1.94 5.59 -5.65
CA ASN A 36 -2.03 5.81 -4.21
C ASN A 36 -3.41 5.39 -3.70
N LEU A 37 -3.44 4.54 -2.67
CA LEU A 37 -4.68 4.08 -2.05
C LEU A 37 -4.92 4.86 -0.76
N ASN A 38 -5.82 5.83 -0.81
CA ASN A 38 -6.18 6.63 0.34
C ASN A 38 -7.36 5.99 1.08
N VAL A 39 -7.01 5.14 2.05
CA VAL A 39 -7.94 4.46 2.94
C VAL A 39 -7.97 5.20 4.29
N PRO A 40 -9.16 5.45 4.89
CA PRO A 40 -9.25 6.09 6.19
C PRO A 40 -8.42 5.37 7.26
N GLU A 41 -7.77 6.14 8.13
CA GLU A 41 -6.82 5.63 9.12
C GLU A 41 -7.47 4.66 10.10
N GLU A 42 -8.72 4.92 10.52
CA GLU A 42 -9.47 4.04 11.39
C GLU A 42 -9.72 2.65 10.75
N VAL A 43 -9.91 2.60 9.43
CA VAL A 43 -10.06 1.34 8.69
C VAL A 43 -8.74 0.59 8.65
N ILE A 44 -7.62 1.29 8.42
CA ILE A 44 -6.29 0.69 8.41
C ILE A 44 -5.96 0.12 9.78
N LEU A 45 -6.21 0.87 10.85
CA LEU A 45 -5.99 0.44 12.22
C LEU A 45 -6.84 -0.78 12.57
N GLN A 46 -8.13 -0.78 12.22
CA GLN A 46 -9.00 -1.93 12.42
C GLN A 46 -8.48 -3.17 11.68
N ARG A 47 -8.06 -3.03 10.43
CA ARG A 47 -7.47 -4.15 9.65
C ARG A 47 -6.20 -4.72 10.27
N ILE A 48 -5.34 -3.84 10.79
CA ILE A 48 -4.12 -4.21 11.50
C ILE A 48 -4.48 -4.97 12.79
N MET A 49 -5.40 -4.43 13.59
CA MET A 49 -5.83 -5.05 14.85
C MET A 49 -6.52 -6.39 14.63
N ASP A 50 -7.30 -6.56 13.55
CA ASP A 50 -8.06 -7.78 13.28
C ASP A 50 -7.24 -8.86 12.56
N ARG A 51 -6.02 -8.55 12.14
CA ARG A 51 -5.15 -9.49 11.42
C ARG A 51 -4.65 -10.62 12.33
N TRP A 52 -4.72 -11.85 11.85
CA TRP A 52 -4.15 -13.04 12.47
C TRP A 52 -3.29 -13.79 11.46
N VAL A 53 -2.20 -14.40 11.91
CA VAL A 53 -1.25 -15.05 11.01
C VAL A 53 -0.94 -16.46 11.51
N HIS A 54 -0.95 -17.42 10.59
CA HIS A 54 -0.39 -18.73 10.85
C HIS A 54 1.10 -18.71 10.51
N VAL A 55 1.97 -18.49 11.51
CA VAL A 55 3.41 -18.22 11.34
C VAL A 55 4.14 -19.24 10.47
N PRO A 56 3.96 -20.57 10.64
CA PRO A 56 4.66 -21.56 9.81
C PRO A 56 4.35 -21.47 8.32
N SER A 57 3.14 -21.03 7.96
CA SER A 57 2.69 -20.99 6.55
C SER A 57 2.63 -19.59 5.94
N GLY A 58 2.61 -18.55 6.77
CA GLY A 58 2.34 -17.18 6.34
C GLY A 58 0.89 -16.85 6.00
N ARG A 59 -0.06 -17.79 6.10
CA ARG A 59 -1.50 -17.52 5.88
C ARG A 59 -2.00 -16.43 6.81
N VAL A 60 -2.83 -15.54 6.26
CA VAL A 60 -3.37 -14.37 6.96
C VAL A 60 -4.89 -14.45 7.00
N TYR A 61 -5.44 -14.29 8.20
CA TYR A 61 -6.85 -14.17 8.49
C TYR A 61 -7.16 -12.75 8.96
N ASN A 62 -8.41 -12.34 8.81
CA ASN A 62 -8.90 -11.10 9.39
C ASN A 62 -10.30 -11.33 9.92
N LEU A 63 -10.51 -11.03 11.20
CA LEU A 63 -11.79 -11.33 11.87
C LEU A 63 -13.01 -10.66 11.22
N SER A 64 -12.83 -9.55 10.50
CA SER A 64 -13.93 -8.80 9.89
C SER A 64 -14.28 -9.30 8.48
N TYR A 65 -13.33 -9.76 7.66
CA TYR A 65 -13.59 -10.09 6.24
C TYR A 65 -13.08 -11.46 5.78
N ASN A 66 -12.16 -12.09 6.50
CA ASN A 66 -11.69 -13.44 6.23
C ASN A 66 -11.42 -14.17 7.56
N PRO A 67 -12.46 -14.37 8.40
CA PRO A 67 -12.30 -14.99 9.70
C PRO A 67 -11.92 -16.47 9.54
N PRO A 68 -11.10 -17.03 10.44
CA PRO A 68 -10.90 -18.47 10.47
C PRO A 68 -12.22 -19.17 10.85
N LYS A 69 -12.40 -20.42 10.40
CA LYS A 69 -13.56 -21.25 10.77
C LYS A 69 -13.68 -21.44 12.27
N ILE A 70 -12.54 -21.58 12.95
CA ILE A 70 -12.46 -21.64 14.41
C ILE A 70 -11.55 -20.50 14.89
N ASN A 71 -12.04 -19.71 15.84
CA ASN A 71 -11.32 -18.53 16.33
C ASN A 71 -9.92 -18.92 16.85
N GLY A 72 -8.89 -18.25 16.34
CA GLY A 72 -7.50 -18.46 16.73
C GLY A 72 -6.84 -19.73 16.17
N ILE A 73 -7.48 -20.45 15.25
CA ILE A 73 -6.99 -21.69 14.67
C ILE A 73 -6.89 -21.58 13.15
N ASP A 74 -5.81 -22.11 12.58
CA ASP A 74 -5.63 -22.18 11.14
C ASP A 74 -6.54 -23.23 10.50
N ASP A 75 -7.24 -22.85 9.43
CA ASP A 75 -8.25 -23.69 8.78
C ASP A 75 -7.70 -24.92 8.07
N ILE A 76 -6.38 -24.97 7.82
CA ILE A 76 -5.72 -26.06 7.07
C ILE A 76 -4.99 -26.99 8.02
N THR A 77 -4.17 -26.44 8.93
CA THR A 77 -3.31 -27.26 9.80
C THR A 77 -3.92 -27.51 11.18
N GLY A 78 -4.92 -26.72 11.60
CA GLY A 78 -5.46 -26.78 12.95
C GLY A 78 -4.53 -26.19 14.02
N GLU A 79 -3.43 -25.56 13.62
CA GLU A 79 -2.46 -24.95 14.51
C GLU A 79 -2.91 -23.54 14.95
N LYS A 80 -2.28 -23.01 16.01
CA LYS A 80 -2.65 -21.69 16.56
C LYS A 80 -2.25 -20.55 15.63
N LEU A 81 -3.16 -19.60 15.47
CA LEU A 81 -2.87 -18.30 14.88
C LEU A 81 -2.25 -17.36 15.93
N THR A 82 -1.45 -16.41 15.47
CA THR A 82 -0.87 -15.36 16.32
C THR A 82 -1.14 -13.97 15.76
N LYS A 83 -1.12 -12.98 16.65
CA LYS A 83 -1.05 -11.57 16.29
C LYS A 83 0.39 -11.20 15.95
N ARG A 84 0.57 -10.29 15.00
CA ARG A 84 1.90 -9.72 14.73
C ARG A 84 2.26 -8.70 15.81
N SER A 85 3.51 -8.73 16.27
CA SER A 85 4.02 -7.82 17.28
C SER A 85 4.19 -6.38 16.79
N ASP A 86 4.22 -6.15 15.47
CA ASP A 86 4.38 -4.83 14.84
C ASP A 86 3.05 -4.10 14.54
N ASP A 87 1.92 -4.66 14.96
CA ASP A 87 0.58 -4.11 14.74
C ASP A 87 0.24 -3.03 15.78
N ASN A 88 0.94 -1.89 15.72
CA ASN A 88 0.75 -0.74 16.61
C ASN A 88 0.53 0.60 15.86
N PRO A 89 -0.07 1.63 16.50
CA PRO A 89 -0.35 2.92 15.87
C PRO A 89 0.89 3.66 15.33
N ILE A 90 2.07 3.44 15.94
CA ILE A 90 3.33 4.09 15.52
C ILE A 90 3.70 3.68 14.09
N ARG A 91 3.31 2.48 13.65
CA ARG A 91 3.54 1.99 12.29
C ARG A 91 2.87 2.88 11.24
N LEU A 92 1.65 3.37 11.51
CA LEU A 92 0.91 4.20 10.57
C LEU A 92 1.51 5.61 10.46
N GLN A 93 1.92 6.19 11.58
CA GLN A 93 2.62 7.48 11.58
C GLN A 93 3.95 7.40 10.80
N LYS A 94 4.73 6.33 11.02
CA LYS A 94 5.95 6.07 10.24
C LYS A 94 5.61 5.92 8.76
N HIS A 95 4.60 5.14 8.40
CA HIS A 95 4.18 4.97 7.02
C HIS A 95 3.83 6.29 6.34
N ARG A 96 3.05 7.17 6.99
CA ARG A 96 2.74 8.52 6.47
C ARG A 96 4.01 9.34 6.21
N ALA A 97 4.91 9.39 7.20
CA ALA A 97 6.17 10.14 7.07
C ALA A 97 7.05 9.62 5.92
N LEU A 98 7.00 8.31 5.65
CA LEU A 98 7.74 7.71 4.54
C LEU A 98 7.04 7.88 3.18
N THR A 99 5.72 8.03 3.16
CA THR A 99 4.94 8.04 1.91
C THR A 99 4.78 9.45 1.36
N GLU A 100 4.67 10.47 2.21
CA GLU A 100 4.50 11.88 1.80
C GLU A 100 5.52 12.35 0.75
N PRO A 101 6.85 12.08 0.90
CA PRO A 101 7.84 12.51 -0.09
C PRO A 101 7.66 11.81 -1.45
N LEU A 102 7.20 10.56 -1.46
CA LEU A 102 6.91 9.82 -2.69
C LEU A 102 5.69 10.40 -3.41
N LEU A 103 4.65 10.74 -2.65
CA LEU A 103 3.45 11.37 -3.21
C LEU A 103 3.81 12.71 -3.85
N GLU A 104 4.59 13.54 -3.17
CA GLU A 104 5.05 14.83 -3.73
C GLU A 104 5.86 14.62 -5.02
N TYR A 105 6.81 13.69 -5.01
CA TYR A 105 7.66 13.40 -6.16
C TYR A 105 6.86 12.94 -7.39
N TYR A 106 5.97 11.96 -7.24
CA TYR A 106 5.18 11.43 -8.36
C TYR A 106 4.01 12.34 -8.78
N THR A 107 3.53 13.21 -7.88
CA THR A 107 2.59 14.29 -8.22
C THR A 107 3.23 15.27 -9.20
N LYS A 108 4.47 15.72 -8.92
CA LYS A 108 5.21 16.64 -9.82
C LYS A 108 5.43 16.07 -11.22
N ARG A 109 5.41 14.73 -11.35
CA ARG A 109 5.56 14.02 -12.64
C ARG A 109 4.24 13.72 -13.34
N ASN A 110 3.11 14.10 -12.76
CA ASN A 110 1.78 13.90 -13.33
C ASN A 110 1.44 12.43 -13.68
N ILE A 111 2.02 11.49 -12.92
CA ILE A 111 1.74 10.05 -13.06
C ILE A 111 1.07 9.46 -11.82
N LEU A 112 0.93 10.22 -10.74
CA LEU A 112 0.23 9.80 -9.54
C LEU A 112 -1.28 9.98 -9.65
N ILE A 113 -2.04 8.94 -9.34
CA ILE A 113 -3.50 9.00 -9.15
C ILE A 113 -3.83 8.46 -7.77
N THR A 114 -4.66 9.19 -7.03
CA THR A 114 -5.15 8.76 -5.71
C THR A 114 -6.58 8.23 -5.82
N PHE A 115 -6.78 7.01 -5.33
CA PHE A 115 -8.10 6.39 -5.21
C PHE A 115 -8.54 6.36 -3.76
N TYR A 116 -9.81 6.64 -3.53
CA TYR A 116 -10.39 6.75 -2.19
C TYR A 116 -11.40 5.63 -1.98
N GLY A 117 -11.38 5.05 -0.79
CA GLY A 117 -12.37 4.06 -0.40
C GLY A 117 -11.98 3.35 0.89
N ARG A 118 -12.93 2.64 1.45
CA ARG A 118 -12.75 1.87 2.68
C ARG A 118 -12.44 0.42 2.35
N THR A 119 -12.97 -0.13 1.28
CA THR A 119 -12.88 -1.56 0.92
C THR A 119 -12.30 -1.78 -0.48
N SER A 120 -11.90 -3.03 -0.77
CA SER A 120 -11.48 -3.40 -2.12
C SER A 120 -12.62 -3.27 -3.14
N ASP A 121 -13.86 -3.59 -2.74
CA ASP A 121 -15.04 -3.49 -3.61
C ASP A 121 -15.35 -2.03 -4.01
N GLU A 122 -15.01 -1.08 -3.16
CA GLU A 122 -15.10 0.35 -3.48
C GLU A 122 -13.97 0.82 -4.41
N ILE A 123 -12.74 0.39 -4.13
CA ILE A 123 -11.52 0.92 -4.78
C ILE A 123 -11.23 0.24 -6.11
N TYR A 124 -11.34 -1.09 -6.18
CA TYR A 124 -10.96 -1.87 -7.36
C TYR A 124 -11.68 -1.43 -8.63
N PRO A 125 -13.01 -1.20 -8.64
CA PRO A 125 -13.69 -0.71 -9.83
C PRO A 125 -13.21 0.68 -10.29
N GLN A 126 -12.71 1.52 -9.38
CA GLN A 126 -12.15 2.81 -9.74
C GLN A 126 -10.80 2.66 -10.45
N ILE A 127 -9.93 1.80 -9.92
CA ILE A 127 -8.64 1.48 -10.52
C ILE A 127 -8.84 0.84 -11.89
N GLU A 128 -9.73 -0.14 -12.00
CA GLU A 128 -10.04 -0.82 -13.26
C GLU A 128 -10.49 0.17 -14.33
N ARG A 129 -11.43 1.06 -14.01
CA ARG A 129 -11.87 2.13 -14.93
C ARG A 129 -10.72 3.02 -15.39
N GLU A 130 -9.82 3.41 -14.49
CA GLU A 130 -8.67 4.24 -14.85
C GLU A 130 -7.67 3.48 -15.73
N LEU A 131 -7.41 2.21 -15.44
CA LEU A 131 -6.55 1.36 -16.28
C LEU A 131 -7.14 1.17 -17.68
N ILE A 132 -8.44 0.92 -17.79
CA ILE A 132 -9.12 0.82 -19.08
C ILE A 132 -9.06 2.15 -19.82
N LYS A 133 -9.37 3.27 -19.17
CA LYS A 133 -9.29 4.61 -19.78
C LYS A 133 -7.88 4.93 -20.29
N ARG A 134 -6.85 4.54 -19.55
CA ARG A 134 -5.45 4.90 -19.83
C ARG A 134 -4.75 3.92 -20.78
N PHE A 135 -5.13 2.65 -20.78
CA PHE A 135 -4.43 1.57 -21.48
C PHE A 135 -5.34 0.59 -22.26
N GLY A 136 -6.65 0.62 -22.01
CA GLY A 136 -7.64 -0.21 -22.69
C GLY A 136 -7.98 0.31 -24.08
N ALA A 137 -7.14 -0.02 -25.07
CA ALA A 137 -7.44 0.03 -26.50
C ALA A 137 -8.04 1.36 -27.04
N GLY A 138 -7.14 2.30 -27.36
CA GLY A 138 -7.41 3.51 -28.13
C GLY A 138 -6.17 4.17 -28.76
N ASN A 139 -5.01 3.51 -28.78
CA ASN A 139 -3.82 3.94 -29.54
C ASN A 139 -3.42 2.84 -30.54
N LEU A 140 -4.27 2.66 -31.55
CA LEU A 140 -3.90 2.20 -32.88
C LEU A 140 -4.29 3.34 -33.82
N GLY A 141 -3.42 4.33 -33.93
CA GLY A 141 -3.51 5.49 -34.80
C GLY A 141 -2.12 6.01 -35.05
#